data_AF-A0AAV1A9V5-F1
#
_entry.id   AF-A0AAV1A9V5-F1
#
_cell.length_a   1.000
_cell.length_b   1.000
_cell.length_c   1.000
_cell.angle_alpha   90.00
_cell.angle_beta   90.00
_cell.angle_gamma   90.00
#
_symmetry.space_group_name_H-M   'P 1'
#
loop_
_entity.id
_entity.type
_entity.pdbx_description
1 polymer ?
#
loop_
_entity_poly.entity_id
_entity_poly.type
_entity_poly.pdbx_seq_one_letter_code
_entity_poly.pdbx_strand_id
1 'polypeptide(L)'
;MYRDIINQLVKMYQESQLDNHISVYDGRKSLFTTRVLPFNSKVFVVNLTDENRGSTSDSFDWKKREREFKVTIQFSSKTDLYHLTQFLRRMQPDCPYETIQALDIALRATPSE
;
A
#
# COMPACT_ATOMS: atom_id res chain seq x y z
N MET A 1 -9.27 -7.63 -3.73
CA MET A 1 -8.78 -8.46 -2.61
C MET A 1 -7.52 -7.91 -1.96
N TYR A 2 -6.32 -7.95 -2.56
CA TYR A 2 -5.11 -7.44 -1.88
C TYR A 2 -5.16 -5.94 -1.55
N ARG A 3 -5.72 -5.12 -2.45
CA ARG A 3 -5.95 -3.69 -2.18
C ARG A 3 -6.88 -3.49 -0.97
N ASP A 4 -7.92 -4.30 -0.85
CA ASP A 4 -8.87 -4.23 0.27
C ASP A 4 -8.20 -4.59 1.60
N ILE A 5 -7.33 -5.61 1.59
CA ILE A 5 -6.51 -5.99 2.77
C ILE A 5 -5.62 -4.82 3.20
N ILE A 6 -4.89 -4.21 2.26
CA ILE A 6 -3.99 -3.10 2.58
C ILE A 6 -4.76 -1.85 3.00
N ASN A 7 -5.88 -1.53 2.35
CA ASN A 7 -6.73 -0.41 2.76
C ASN A 7 -7.27 -0.62 4.18
N GLN A 8 -7.70 -1.84 4.53
CA GLN A 8 -8.13 -2.17 5.89
C GLN A 8 -6.97 -2.11 6.88
N LEU A 9 -5.77 -2.57 6.51
CA LEU A 9 -4.56 -2.44 7.32
C LEU A 9 -4.26 -0.97 7.62
N VAL A 10 -4.23 -0.13 6.59
CA VAL A 10 -3.96 1.31 6.75
C VAL A 10 -5.02 1.91 7.66
N LYS A 11 -6.31 1.63 7.43
CA LYS A 11 -7.41 2.12 8.29
C LYS A 11 -7.28 1.69 9.76
N MET A 12 -6.86 0.46 10.03
CA MET A 12 -6.72 -0.08 11.40
C MET A 12 -5.49 0.45 12.14
N TYR A 13 -4.40 0.70 11.41
CA TYR A 13 -3.08 0.98 12.00
C TYR A 13 -2.52 2.37 11.68
N GLN A 14 -3.32 3.26 11.05
CA GLN A 14 -2.92 4.60 10.63
C GLN A 14 -2.31 5.41 11.77
N GLU A 15 -3.05 5.57 12.86
CA GLU A 15 -2.64 6.39 14.01
C GLU A 15 -1.67 5.65 14.94
N SER A 16 -1.84 4.33 15.07
CA SER A 16 -1.13 3.56 16.10
C SER A 16 0.28 3.14 15.69
N GLN A 17 0.48 2.78 14.41
CA GLN A 17 1.75 2.17 13.96
C GLN A 17 2.30 2.78 12.68
N LEU A 18 1.46 3.39 11.84
CA LEU A 18 1.89 4.04 10.60
C LEU A 18 2.16 5.55 10.77
N ASP A 19 2.03 6.09 12.00
CA ASP A 19 2.34 7.48 12.36
C ASP A 19 1.63 8.52 11.47
N ASN A 20 0.40 8.22 11.05
CA ASN A 20 -0.39 9.02 10.12
C ASN A 20 0.31 9.33 8.78
N HIS A 21 1.30 8.52 8.39
CA HIS A 21 1.95 8.67 7.10
C HIS A 21 1.02 8.27 5.96
N ILE A 22 0.99 9.12 4.92
CA ILE A 22 0.34 8.78 3.65
C ILE A 22 1.09 7.58 3.07
N SER A 23 0.35 6.51 2.80
CA SER A 23 0.87 5.29 2.21
C SER A 23 0.15 4.98 0.91
N VAL A 24 0.92 4.51 -0.08
CA VAL A 24 0.42 4.20 -1.41
C VAL A 24 0.82 2.80 -1.80
N TYR A 25 -0.17 1.99 -2.19
CA TYR A 25 0.02 0.60 -2.54
C TYR A 25 -0.04 0.36 -4.05
N ASP A 26 0.93 -0.35 -4.60
CA ASP A 26 1.01 -0.68 -6.03
C ASP A 26 -0.08 -1.68 -6.50
N GLY A 27 -0.76 -2.35 -5.56
CA GLY A 27 -1.75 -3.38 -5.84
C GLY A 27 -1.18 -4.81 -5.87
N ARG A 28 0.12 -4.97 -5.65
CA ARG A 28 0.86 -6.24 -5.71
C ARG A 28 1.66 -6.53 -4.44
N LYS A 29 2.75 -5.80 -4.20
CA LYS A 29 3.73 -6.11 -3.14
C LYS A 29 4.38 -4.87 -2.54
N SER A 30 4.34 -3.74 -3.23
CA SER A 30 5.10 -2.55 -2.85
C SER A 30 4.18 -1.53 -2.21
N LEU A 31 4.50 -1.15 -0.98
CA LEU A 31 3.87 -0.07 -0.25
C LEU A 31 4.89 1.07 -0.11
N PHE A 32 4.55 2.23 -0.64
CA PHE A 32 5.37 3.44 -0.56
C PHE A 32 4.83 4.34 0.55
N THR A 33 5.73 4.98 1.31
CA THR A 33 5.38 5.92 2.37
C THR A 33 6.14 7.22 2.18
N THR A 34 5.55 8.34 2.60
CA THR A 34 6.21 9.66 2.54
C THR A 34 7.39 9.78 3.50
N ARG A 35 7.41 8.98 4.56
CA ARG A 35 8.48 8.93 5.56
C ARG A 35 8.78 7.50 5.97
N VAL A 36 9.98 7.29 6.49
CA VAL A 36 10.40 6.01 7.06
C VAL A 36 9.49 5.66 8.24
N LEU A 37 8.95 4.44 8.24
CA LEU A 37 8.14 3.91 9.33
C LEU A 37 9.00 3.69 10.58
N PRO A 38 8.42 3.73 11.80
CA PRO A 38 9.16 3.49 13.04
C PRO A 38 9.58 2.02 13.26
N PHE A 39 9.71 1.24 12.18
CA PHE A 39 10.13 -0.16 12.17
C PHE A 39 10.70 -0.55 10.81
N ASN A 40 11.63 -1.52 10.81
CA ASN A 40 12.18 -2.10 9.58
C ASN A 40 11.40 -3.34 9.11
N SER A 41 10.74 -4.06 10.01
CA SER A 41 9.88 -5.19 9.68
C SER A 41 8.83 -5.37 10.75
N LYS A 42 7.57 -5.60 10.36
CA LYS A 42 6.47 -5.83 11.30
C LYS A 42 5.36 -6.65 10.67
N VAL A 43 4.76 -7.53 11.48
CA VAL A 43 3.60 -8.34 11.11
C VAL A 43 2.33 -7.68 11.63
N PHE A 44 1.34 -7.56 10.76
CA PHE A 44 0.02 -7.02 11.02
C PHE A 44 -1.03 -8.12 10.83
N VAL A 45 -2.09 -8.05 11.61
CA VAL A 45 -3.24 -8.96 11.49
C VAL A 45 -4.43 -8.14 11.02
N VAL A 46 -5.01 -8.52 9.89
CA VAL A 46 -6.09 -7.77 9.22
C VAL A 46 -7.28 -8.68 9.08
N ASN A 47 -8.42 -8.26 9.62
CA ASN A 47 -9.68 -8.97 9.45
C ASN A 47 -10.50 -8.30 8.36
N LEU A 48 -10.83 -9.05 7.30
CA LEU A 48 -11.75 -8.61 6.26
C LEU A 48 -13.08 -9.34 6.38
N THR A 49 -14.16 -8.57 6.45
CA THR A 49 -15.52 -9.05 6.26
C THR A 49 -15.84 -9.12 4.77
N ASP A 50 -16.24 -10.29 4.29
CA ASP A 50 -16.74 -10.47 2.91
C ASP A 50 -18.15 -9.86 2.82
N GLU A 51 -18.24 -8.57 2.43
CA GLU A 51 -19.52 -8.00 2.02
C GLU A 51 -19.84 -8.54 0.63
N ASN A 52 -20.71 -9.56 0.61
CA ASN A 52 -21.11 -10.34 -0.56
C ASN A 52 -21.50 -9.43 -1.74
N ARG A 53 -20.54 -9.16 -2.64
CA ARG A 53 -20.79 -8.44 -3.89
C ARG A 53 -21.49 -9.39 -4.86
N GLY A 54 -22.81 -9.51 -4.70
CA GLY A 54 -23.71 -10.14 -5.65
C GLY A 54 -23.83 -11.66 -5.50
N SER A 55 -24.82 -12.11 -4.75
CA SER A 55 -25.47 -13.38 -5.05
C SER A 55 -26.96 -13.27 -4.73
N THR A 56 -27.73 -13.10 -5.81
CA THR A 56 -29.17 -13.34 -5.88
C THR A 56 -29.44 -14.79 -5.54
N SER A 57 -29.88 -15.07 -4.31
CA SER A 57 -30.77 -16.20 -4.01
C SER A 57 -31.10 -16.25 -2.52
N ASP A 58 -32.39 -16.26 -2.24
CA ASP A 58 -33.01 -16.55 -0.96
C ASP A 58 -32.38 -17.79 -0.30
N SER A 59 -31.58 -17.61 0.76
CA SER A 59 -31.28 -18.67 1.73
C SER A 59 -30.82 -18.08 3.07
N PHE A 60 -31.28 -18.73 4.13
CA PHE A 60 -31.44 -18.21 5.49
C PHE A 60 -30.18 -18.32 6.38
N ASP A 61 -28.95 -18.25 5.81
CA ASP A 61 -27.72 -18.43 6.60
C ASP A 61 -26.54 -17.60 6.07
N TRP A 62 -26.68 -16.28 6.09
CA TRP A 62 -25.63 -15.34 5.66
C TRP A 62 -24.62 -15.07 6.80
N LYS A 63 -23.92 -16.10 7.29
CA LYS A 63 -22.79 -15.84 8.19
C LYS A 63 -21.72 -15.06 7.43
N LYS A 64 -21.58 -13.76 7.73
CA LYS A 64 -20.43 -12.91 7.37
C LYS A 64 -19.16 -13.72 7.63
N ARG A 65 -18.51 -14.21 6.58
CA ARG A 65 -17.26 -14.95 6.73
C ARG A 65 -16.15 -13.92 6.92
N GLU A 66 -15.81 -13.65 8.18
CA GLU A 66 -14.59 -12.91 8.51
C GLU A 66 -13.39 -13.77 8.15
N ARG A 67 -12.45 -13.20 7.40
CA ARG A 67 -11.18 -13.83 7.07
C ARG A 67 -10.05 -13.03 7.70
N GLU A 68 -9.23 -13.70 8.48
CA GLU A 68 -7.99 -13.14 9.05
C GLU A 68 -6.85 -13.28 8.04
N PHE A 69 -6.09 -12.21 7.85
CA PHE A 69 -4.90 -12.16 7.02
C PHE A 69 -3.71 -11.66 7.83
N LYS A 70 -2.57 -12.34 7.71
CA LYS A 70 -1.29 -11.87 8.27
C LYS A 70 -0.51 -11.18 7.17
N VAL A 71 -0.23 -9.89 7.35
CA VAL A 71 0.50 -9.06 6.40
C VAL A 71 1.83 -8.66 7.02
N THR A 72 2.93 -8.93 6.33
CA THR A 72 4.25 -8.47 6.79
C THR A 72 4.67 -7.26 5.96
N ILE A 73 4.95 -6.15 6.63
CA ILE A 73 5.56 -4.98 6.00
C ILE A 73 7.04 -5.01 6.36
N GLN A 74 7.90 -5.02 5.36
CA GLN A 74 9.35 -4.98 5.51
C GLN A 74 9.91 -3.82 4.69
N PHE A 75 10.80 -3.05 5.31
CA PHE A 75 11.56 -2.01 4.65
C PHE A 75 12.43 -2.64 3.56
N SER A 76 12.20 -2.21 2.32
CA SER A 76 12.93 -2.69 1.14
C SER A 76 14.06 -1.73 0.78
N SER A 77 13.72 -0.49 0.47
CA SER A 77 14.68 0.52 0.02
C SER A 77 14.13 1.94 0.21
N LYS A 78 15.02 2.93 0.13
CA LYS A 78 14.64 4.35 -0.04
C LYS A 78 14.71 4.70 -1.51
N THR A 79 13.71 5.45 -1.97
CA THR A 79 13.70 6.02 -3.31
C THR A 79 14.77 7.10 -3.45
N ASP A 80 15.67 6.96 -4.44
CA ASP A 80 16.73 7.93 -4.70
C ASP A 80 16.22 9.06 -5.62
N LEU A 81 15.85 10.19 -5.00
CA LEU A 81 15.45 11.41 -5.71
C LEU A 81 16.65 12.21 -6.23
N TYR A 82 17.84 11.99 -5.68
CA TYR A 82 19.04 12.65 -6.17
C TYR A 82 19.42 12.08 -7.53
N HIS A 83 19.42 10.75 -7.67
CA HIS A 83 19.60 10.09 -8.97
C HIS A 83 18.57 10.58 -9.99
N LEU A 84 17.29 10.67 -9.64
CA LEU A 84 16.26 11.25 -10.52
C LEU A 84 16.62 12.68 -10.96
N THR A 85 17.10 13.51 -10.04
CA THR A 85 17.49 14.89 -10.36
C THR A 85 18.67 14.93 -11.34
N GLN A 86 19.68 14.08 -11.17
CA GLN A 86 20.83 13.98 -12.08
C GLN A 86 20.43 13.47 -13.46
N PHE A 87 19.54 12.49 -13.51
CA PHE A 87 18.96 11.97 -14.76
C PHE A 87 18.22 13.06 -15.54
N LEU A 88 17.35 13.81 -14.87
CA LEU A 88 16.60 14.93 -15.49
C LEU A 88 17.53 16.05 -16.00
N ARG A 89 18.67 16.27 -15.33
CA ARG A 89 19.70 17.24 -15.74
C ARG A 89 20.62 16.73 -16.85
N ARG A 90 20.42 15.50 -17.34
CA ARG A 90 21.32 14.81 -18.29
C ARG A 90 22.76 14.66 -17.78
N MET A 91 22.94 14.72 -16.46
CA MET A 91 24.24 14.49 -15.82
C MET A 91 24.52 13.00 -15.63
N GLN A 92 23.46 12.20 -15.53
CA GLN A 92 23.52 10.75 -15.39
C GLN A 92 22.61 10.10 -16.46
N PRO A 93 23.12 9.22 -17.33
CA PRO A 93 22.35 8.70 -18.45
C PRO A 93 21.47 7.49 -18.10
N ASP A 94 21.76 6.77 -17.01
CA ASP A 94 20.94 5.65 -16.56
C ASP A 94 19.62 6.12 -15.95
N CYS A 95 18.54 5.41 -16.29
CA CYS A 95 17.19 5.79 -15.90
C CYS A 95 16.83 5.20 -14.52
N PRO A 96 16.41 6.01 -13.53
CA PRO A 96 15.98 5.54 -12.22
C PRO A 96 14.53 5.01 -12.26
N TYR A 97 14.34 3.84 -12.88
CA TYR A 97 13.03 3.22 -13.10
C TYR A 97 12.21 3.08 -11.81
N GLU A 98 12.82 2.61 -10.72
CA GLU A 98 12.12 2.40 -9.44
C GLU A 98 11.58 3.72 -8.87
N THR A 99 12.37 4.79 -8.95
CA THR A 99 11.96 6.12 -8.47
C THR A 99 10.82 6.69 -9.30
N ILE A 100 10.90 6.58 -10.62
CA ILE A 100 9.82 7.04 -11.52
C ILE A 100 8.55 6.23 -11.27
N GLN A 101 8.66 4.92 -11.09
CA GLN A 101 7.51 4.06 -10.81
C GLN A 101 6.86 4.40 -9.46
N ALA A 102 7.64 4.65 -8.40
CA ALA A 102 7.12 5.08 -7.11
C ALA A 102 6.31 6.39 -7.23
N LEU A 103 6.80 7.35 -8.02
CA LEU A 103 6.11 8.60 -8.29
C LEU A 103 4.82 8.40 -9.12
N ASP A 104 4.86 7.62 -10.19
CA ASP A 104 3.68 7.30 -11.00
C ASP A 104 2.58 6.64 -10.14
N ILE A 105 2.96 5.70 -9.28
CA ILE A 105 2.03 5.04 -8.35
C ILE A 105 1.43 6.05 -7.36
N ALA A 106 2.25 6.93 -6.78
CA ALA A 106 1.78 7.97 -5.86
C ALA A 106 0.77 8.92 -6.52
N LEU A 107 1.07 9.39 -7.74
CA LEU A 107 0.21 10.30 -8.49
C LEU A 107 -1.11 9.65 -8.93
N ARG A 108 -1.13 8.34 -9.17
CA ARG A 108 -2.37 7.60 -9.51
C ARG A 108 -3.23 7.29 -8.29
N ALA A 109 -2.63 7.20 -7.12
CA ALA A 109 -3.35 6.88 -5.89
C ALA A 109 -4.11 8.08 -5.31
N THR A 110 -3.77 9.28 -5.73
CA THR A 110 -4.62 10.47 -5.61
C THR A 110 -5.53 10.56 -6.84
N PRO A 111 -6.76 10.02 -6.83
CA PRO A 111 -7.77 10.59 -7.71
C PRO A 111 -7.97 12.02 -7.21
N SER A 112 -7.96 13.00 -8.12
CA SER A 112 -8.25 14.39 -7.79
C SER A 112 -9.41 14.48 -6.81
N GLU A 113 -9.17 15.05 -5.63
CA GLU A 113 -10.25 15.72 -4.89
C GLU A 113 -10.83 16.85 -5.74
#